data_AF-A0A8S1JLP8-F1
#
_entry.id   AF-A0A8S1JLP8-F1
#
_cell.length_a   1.000
_cell.length_b   1.000
_cell.length_c   1.000
_cell.angle_alpha   90.00
_cell.angle_beta   90.00
_cell.angle_gamma   90.00
#
_symmetry.space_group_name_H-M   'P 1'
#
loop_
_entity.id
_entity.type
_entity.pdbx_description
1 polymer ?
#
loop_
_entity_poly.entity_id
_entity_poly.type
_entity_poly.pdbx_seq_one_letter_code
_entity_poly.pdbx_strand_id
1 'polypeptide(L)'
;MAKVKIKENQKSPSQDKKKAKKDKKEKKEKKDKKDKHIKKDKKQKNDTIKKKQKKNQWGKYGTISNTDMYLKREEFLMWLSDVKILNVEEITPQEEKKYFEEYVECYNTATFPSQKFYNFKVWFEKEQLKEKIQQAEIEMQTFDDEKEKQKEYQEQKELIKKQKLQREYQHLHEFQNIAQDMQKQKQIQDLVRHYNSMGNHEVAMRYYKQLNPIHTIDAPPMQQQPPMEYDYDYDNF
;
A
#
# COMPACT_ATOMS: atom_id res chain seq x y z
N MET A 1 43.03 74.79 -26.19
CA MET A 1 42.00 73.85 -26.69
C MET A 1 42.68 72.69 -27.41
N ALA A 2 42.60 71.46 -26.87
CA ALA A 2 42.66 70.20 -27.63
C ALA A 2 42.44 69.03 -26.63
N LYS A 3 41.44 68.19 -26.91
CA LYS A 3 40.95 67.12 -26.01
C LYS A 3 41.83 65.87 -26.14
N VAL A 4 42.42 65.39 -25.04
CA VAL A 4 43.03 64.06 -24.94
C VAL A 4 41.90 63.02 -24.83
N LYS A 5 41.87 62.08 -25.77
CA LYS A 5 40.85 61.03 -25.88
C LYS A 5 41.37 59.78 -25.17
N ILE A 6 41.01 59.61 -23.90
CA ILE A 6 41.25 58.37 -23.14
C ILE A 6 40.24 57.33 -23.66
N LYS A 7 40.75 56.22 -24.22
CA LYS A 7 39.94 55.09 -24.69
C LYS A 7 40.04 53.98 -23.64
N GLU A 8 39.11 53.98 -22.68
CA GLU A 8 38.91 52.86 -21.75
C GLU A 8 38.44 51.62 -22.54
N ASN A 9 39.22 50.54 -22.44
CA ASN A 9 38.93 49.27 -23.08
C ASN A 9 38.09 48.40 -22.11
N GLN A 10 36.77 48.56 -22.14
CA GLN A 10 35.84 47.70 -21.41
C GLN A 10 35.79 46.30 -22.04
N LYS A 11 36.58 45.36 -21.49
CA LYS A 11 36.42 43.92 -21.77
C LYS A 11 35.19 43.40 -21.05
N SER A 12 34.22 42.91 -21.82
CA SER A 12 32.92 42.43 -21.36
C SER A 12 33.02 41.11 -20.56
N PRO A 13 32.37 40.99 -19.39
CA PRO A 13 32.50 39.85 -18.44
C PRO A 13 31.81 38.55 -18.89
N SER A 14 31.38 38.49 -20.16
CA SER A 14 30.55 37.39 -20.70
C SER A 14 31.38 36.24 -21.28
N GLN A 15 32.61 36.49 -21.74
CA GLN A 15 33.44 35.46 -22.37
C GLN A 15 34.15 34.54 -21.37
N ASP A 16 34.56 35.05 -20.19
CA ASP A 16 35.25 34.23 -19.18
C ASP A 16 34.32 33.21 -18.51
N LYS A 17 33.03 33.55 -18.31
CA LYS A 17 32.04 32.60 -17.78
C LYS A 17 31.79 31.41 -18.72
N LYS A 18 31.93 31.59 -20.05
CA LYS A 18 31.76 30.51 -21.03
C LYS A 18 32.96 29.55 -21.05
N LYS A 19 34.20 30.06 -20.92
CA LYS A 19 35.40 29.21 -20.81
C LYS A 19 35.39 28.38 -19.52
N ALA A 20 35.08 29.00 -18.38
CA ALA A 20 35.02 28.29 -17.10
C ALA A 20 33.97 27.15 -17.06
N LYS A 21 32.83 27.32 -17.74
CA LYS A 21 31.82 26.24 -17.87
C LYS A 21 32.31 25.08 -18.75
N LYS A 22 33.08 25.37 -19.80
CA LYS A 22 33.64 24.34 -20.70
C LYS A 22 34.70 23.50 -19.97
N ASP A 23 35.61 24.15 -19.22
CA ASP A 23 36.67 23.46 -18.47
C ASP A 23 36.10 22.59 -17.34
N LYS A 24 35.02 23.02 -16.68
CA LYS A 24 34.33 22.24 -15.65
C LYS A 24 33.65 21.00 -16.23
N LYS A 25 33.11 21.09 -17.46
CA LYS A 25 32.50 19.96 -18.16
C LYS A 25 33.56 18.92 -18.56
N GLU A 26 34.70 19.39 -19.07
CA GLU A 26 35.79 18.50 -19.51
C GLU A 26 36.47 17.78 -18.33
N LYS A 27 36.65 18.45 -17.19
CA LYS A 27 37.13 17.81 -15.95
C LYS A 27 36.17 16.74 -15.44
N LYS A 28 34.85 16.96 -15.53
CA LYS A 28 33.84 15.97 -15.12
C LYS A 28 33.88 14.73 -16.02
N GLU A 29 34.02 14.93 -17.33
CA GLU A 29 34.08 13.84 -18.30
C GLU A 29 35.36 12.98 -18.16
N LYS A 30 36.51 13.61 -17.85
CA LYS A 30 37.75 12.89 -17.54
C LYS A 30 37.63 12.06 -16.26
N LYS A 31 36.93 12.56 -15.23
CA LYS A 31 36.68 11.82 -13.99
C LYS A 31 35.76 10.61 -14.23
N ASP A 32 34.69 10.78 -14.99
CA ASP A 32 33.76 9.70 -15.34
C ASP A 32 34.44 8.59 -16.17
N LYS A 33 35.36 8.94 -17.08
CA LYS A 33 36.18 7.96 -17.84
C LYS A 33 37.12 7.17 -16.92
N LYS A 34 37.75 7.83 -15.95
CA LYS A 34 38.66 7.18 -14.98
C LYS A 34 37.90 6.22 -14.05
N ASP A 35 36.73 6.62 -13.57
CA ASP A 35 35.88 5.78 -12.71
C ASP A 35 35.34 4.55 -13.47
N LYS A 36 34.99 4.70 -14.76
CA LYS A 36 34.63 3.56 -15.63
C LYS A 36 35.78 2.57 -15.81
N HIS A 37 37.02 3.06 -15.99
CA HIS A 37 38.19 2.20 -16.14
C HIS A 37 38.47 1.40 -14.87
N ILE A 38 38.44 2.06 -13.70
CA ILE A 38 38.64 1.41 -12.39
C ILE A 38 37.57 0.34 -12.14
N LYS A 39 36.31 0.60 -12.49
CA LYS A 39 35.23 -0.41 -12.38
C LYS A 39 35.48 -1.61 -13.31
N LYS A 40 35.98 -1.37 -14.52
CA LYS A 40 36.30 -2.43 -15.49
C LYS A 40 37.49 -3.29 -15.03
N ASP A 41 38.54 -2.67 -14.48
CA ASP A 41 39.71 -3.37 -13.94
C ASP A 41 39.35 -4.19 -12.69
N LYS A 42 38.52 -3.65 -11.78
CA LYS A 42 38.00 -4.40 -10.63
C LYS A 42 37.17 -5.61 -11.06
N LYS A 43 36.34 -5.46 -12.10
CA LYS A 43 35.54 -6.56 -12.66
C LYS A 43 36.45 -7.64 -13.27
N GLN A 44 37.45 -7.25 -14.06
CA GLN A 44 38.41 -8.19 -14.65
C GLN A 44 39.24 -8.93 -13.58
N LYS A 45 39.73 -8.23 -12.54
CA LYS A 45 40.43 -8.87 -11.42
C LYS A 45 39.54 -9.87 -10.69
N ASN A 46 38.28 -9.53 -10.43
CA ASN A 46 37.32 -10.46 -9.83
C ASN A 46 37.06 -11.68 -10.73
N ASP A 47 36.96 -11.50 -12.05
CA ASP A 47 36.79 -12.61 -12.99
C ASP A 47 38.03 -13.52 -13.07
N THR A 48 39.24 -12.96 -12.98
CA THR A 48 40.49 -13.75 -12.91
C THR A 48 40.60 -14.54 -11.60
N ILE A 49 40.21 -13.93 -10.47
CA ILE A 49 40.19 -14.61 -9.17
C ILE A 49 39.16 -15.76 -9.18
N LYS A 50 37.95 -15.52 -9.71
CA LYS A 50 36.92 -16.54 -9.89
C LYS A 50 37.37 -17.69 -10.82
N LYS A 51 38.16 -17.39 -11.86
CA LYS A 51 38.72 -18.43 -12.75
C LYS A 51 39.84 -19.23 -12.10
N LYS A 52 40.68 -18.64 -11.24
CA LYS A 52 41.73 -19.36 -10.50
C LYS A 52 41.16 -20.31 -9.43
N GLN A 53 40.02 -19.96 -8.80
CA GLN A 53 39.33 -20.84 -7.84
C GLN A 53 38.75 -22.13 -8.45
N LYS A 54 38.63 -22.23 -9.78
CA LYS A 54 38.10 -23.45 -10.44
C LYS A 54 39.13 -24.58 -10.59
N LYS A 55 40.42 -24.36 -10.28
CA LYS A 55 41.48 -25.31 -10.67
C LYS A 55 41.81 -26.45 -9.69
N ASN A 56 41.31 -26.44 -8.46
CA ASN A 56 41.31 -27.62 -7.58
C ASN A 56 40.01 -27.62 -6.77
N GLN A 57 39.02 -28.42 -7.16
CA GLN A 57 37.81 -28.64 -6.36
C GLN A 57 38.01 -29.71 -5.26
N TRP A 58 39.12 -30.46 -5.34
CA TRP A 58 39.44 -31.47 -4.35
C TRP A 58 39.58 -30.86 -2.95
N GLY A 59 38.89 -31.43 -1.96
CA GLY A 59 38.97 -31.01 -0.57
C GLY A 59 38.31 -29.67 -0.26
N LYS A 60 37.50 -29.11 -1.16
CA LYS A 60 36.85 -27.79 -1.00
C LYS A 60 36.04 -27.66 0.30
N TYR A 61 35.39 -28.74 0.72
CA TYR A 61 34.55 -28.79 1.94
C TYR A 61 35.21 -29.61 3.06
N GLY A 62 36.51 -29.92 2.92
CA GLY A 62 37.20 -30.94 3.70
C GLY A 62 37.34 -32.25 2.92
N THR A 63 38.04 -33.21 3.51
CA THR A 63 38.17 -34.57 2.99
C THR A 63 37.64 -35.56 4.01
N ILE A 64 36.88 -36.53 3.55
CA ILE A 64 36.33 -37.61 4.37
C ILE A 64 36.89 -38.96 3.93
N SER A 65 36.89 -39.91 4.85
CA SER A 65 37.26 -41.31 4.62
C SER A 65 36.12 -42.24 5.03
N ASN A 66 36.22 -43.54 4.70
CA ASN A 66 35.25 -44.56 5.07
C ASN A 66 34.99 -44.63 6.59
N THR A 67 35.95 -44.22 7.42
CA THR A 67 35.80 -44.17 8.88
C THR A 67 34.79 -43.11 9.34
N ASP A 68 34.55 -42.07 8.54
CA ASP A 68 33.64 -40.96 8.86
C ASP A 68 32.17 -41.27 8.59
N MET A 69 31.83 -42.53 8.27
CA MET A 69 30.48 -42.99 7.94
C MET A 69 29.42 -42.58 8.96
N TYR A 70 29.76 -42.64 10.25
CA TYR A 70 28.83 -42.26 11.32
C TYR A 70 28.71 -40.74 11.49
N LEU A 71 29.80 -39.99 11.28
CA LEU A 71 29.80 -38.53 11.40
C LEU A 71 28.98 -37.88 10.27
N LYS A 72 29.07 -38.45 9.06
CA LYS A 72 28.41 -37.97 7.84
C LYS A 72 27.13 -38.71 7.49
N ARG A 73 26.57 -39.44 8.46
CA ARG A 73 25.42 -40.31 8.21
C ARG A 73 24.21 -39.53 7.74
N GLU A 74 23.90 -38.39 8.37
CA GLU A 74 22.74 -37.57 7.99
C GLU A 74 22.86 -37.05 6.56
N GLU A 75 24.01 -36.52 6.18
CA GLU A 75 24.26 -36.05 4.80
C GLU A 75 24.23 -37.19 3.78
N PHE A 76 24.77 -38.35 4.15
CA PHE A 76 24.78 -39.54 3.31
C PHE A 76 23.36 -40.09 3.04
N LEU A 77 22.52 -40.18 4.08
CA LEU A 77 21.13 -40.61 3.94
C LEU A 77 20.32 -39.66 3.05
N MET A 78 20.53 -38.35 3.21
CA MET A 78 19.91 -37.34 2.34
C MET A 78 20.34 -37.53 0.88
N TRP A 79 21.63 -37.78 0.64
CA TRP A 79 22.15 -38.03 -0.70
C TRP A 79 21.57 -39.31 -1.33
N LEU A 80 21.44 -40.38 -0.56
CA LEU A 80 20.79 -41.61 -1.01
C LEU A 80 19.34 -41.37 -1.43
N SER A 81 18.58 -40.62 -0.62
CA SER A 81 17.18 -40.33 -0.91
C SER A 81 17.02 -39.43 -2.14
N ASP A 82 17.80 -38.35 -2.25
CA ASP A 82 17.63 -37.37 -3.33
C ASP A 82 18.27 -37.78 -4.66
N VAL A 83 19.47 -38.36 -4.62
CA VAL A 83 20.27 -38.64 -5.83
C VAL A 83 20.09 -40.07 -6.30
N LYS A 84 20.14 -41.03 -5.38
CA LYS A 84 19.96 -42.45 -5.71
C LYS A 84 18.50 -42.87 -5.69
N ILE A 85 17.61 -42.08 -5.06
CA ILE A 85 16.18 -42.36 -4.95
C ILE A 85 15.95 -43.77 -4.36
N LEU A 86 16.78 -44.10 -3.35
CA LEU A 86 16.70 -45.37 -2.64
C LEU A 86 16.07 -45.17 -1.27
N ASN A 87 15.20 -46.12 -0.88
CA ASN A 87 14.68 -46.19 0.46
C ASN A 87 15.75 -46.74 1.39
N VAL A 88 16.05 -46.02 2.47
CA VAL A 88 17.09 -46.40 3.45
C VAL A 88 16.83 -47.78 4.06
N GLU A 89 15.56 -48.16 4.20
CA GLU A 89 15.15 -49.43 4.79
C GLU A 89 15.41 -50.65 3.88
N GLU A 90 15.57 -50.44 2.57
CA GLU A 90 15.77 -51.51 1.60
C GLU A 90 17.25 -51.88 1.39
N ILE A 91 18.18 -51.06 1.92
CA ILE A 91 19.62 -51.18 1.64
C ILE A 91 20.27 -52.18 2.60
N THR A 92 20.98 -53.17 2.06
CA THR A 92 21.77 -54.08 2.88
C THR A 92 23.05 -53.40 3.42
N PRO A 93 23.60 -53.81 4.58
CA PRO A 93 24.81 -53.20 5.14
C PRO A 93 26.04 -53.25 4.22
N GLN A 94 26.08 -54.20 3.27
CA GLN A 94 27.15 -54.29 2.28
C GLN A 94 27.00 -53.25 1.17
N GLU A 95 25.77 -53.02 0.71
CA GLU A 95 25.46 -51.99 -0.28
C GLU A 95 25.65 -50.59 0.31
N GLU A 96 25.27 -50.39 1.58
CA GLU A 96 25.49 -49.12 2.29
C GLU A 96 26.96 -48.70 2.24
N LYS A 97 27.90 -49.64 2.43
CA LYS A 97 29.34 -49.37 2.33
C LYS A 97 29.78 -48.99 0.91
N LYS A 98 29.28 -49.66 -0.12
CA LYS A 98 29.59 -49.33 -1.53
C LYS A 98 29.09 -47.94 -1.90
N TYR A 99 27.88 -47.59 -1.49
CA TYR A 99 27.34 -46.26 -1.70
C TYR A 99 28.08 -45.21 -0.89
N PHE A 100 28.56 -45.56 0.31
CA PHE A 100 29.37 -44.63 1.11
C PHE A 100 30.72 -44.35 0.45
N GLU A 101 31.35 -45.33 -0.20
CA GLU A 101 32.57 -45.11 -0.98
C GLU A 101 32.36 -44.13 -2.14
N GLU A 102 31.26 -44.28 -2.89
CA GLU A 102 30.86 -43.34 -3.94
C GLU A 102 30.59 -41.94 -3.35
N TYR A 103 29.90 -41.86 -2.20
CA TYR A 103 29.67 -40.62 -1.50
C TYR A 103 30.99 -39.93 -1.08
N VAL A 104 31.97 -40.69 -0.57
CA VAL A 104 33.30 -40.18 -0.21
C VAL A 104 34.02 -39.59 -1.43
N GLU A 105 33.99 -40.27 -2.57
CA GLU A 105 34.57 -39.77 -3.81
C GLU A 105 33.91 -38.46 -4.25
N CYS A 106 32.57 -38.41 -4.28
CA CYS A 106 31.83 -37.23 -4.67
C CYS A 106 32.01 -36.05 -3.70
N TYR A 107 32.11 -36.32 -2.41
CA TYR A 107 32.38 -35.32 -1.38
C TYR A 107 33.76 -34.69 -1.58
N ASN A 108 34.78 -35.54 -1.70
CA ASN A 108 36.17 -35.11 -1.80
C ASN A 108 36.44 -34.37 -3.11
N THR A 109 35.82 -34.80 -4.22
CA THR A 109 35.92 -34.13 -5.52
C THR A 109 35.00 -32.90 -5.65
N ALA A 110 34.13 -32.67 -4.67
CA ALA A 110 33.11 -31.63 -4.66
C ALA A 110 32.21 -31.66 -5.92
N THR A 111 31.78 -32.85 -6.31
CA THR A 111 30.97 -33.10 -7.52
C THR A 111 29.48 -33.28 -7.26
N PHE A 112 29.02 -33.20 -6.00
CA PHE A 112 27.59 -33.27 -5.71
C PHE A 112 26.77 -32.15 -6.39
N PRO A 113 25.53 -32.43 -6.80
CA PRO A 113 24.69 -31.46 -7.51
C PRO A 113 24.22 -30.30 -6.62
N SER A 114 24.07 -30.52 -5.32
CA SER A 114 23.64 -29.49 -4.36
C SER A 114 24.62 -29.37 -3.18
N GLN A 115 24.64 -28.20 -2.56
CA GLN A 115 25.48 -27.93 -1.39
C GLN A 115 24.97 -28.64 -0.12
N LYS A 116 23.69 -29.05 -0.10
CA LYS A 116 23.06 -29.71 1.07
C LYS A 116 23.76 -31.00 1.49
N PHE A 117 24.42 -31.69 0.54
CA PHE A 117 25.09 -32.97 0.78
C PHE A 117 26.47 -32.83 1.45
N TYR A 118 27.03 -31.62 1.57
CA TYR A 118 28.31 -31.43 2.26
C TYR A 118 28.14 -31.08 3.74
N ASN A 119 27.07 -30.32 4.05
CA ASN A 119 26.71 -29.91 5.39
C ASN A 119 25.19 -29.70 5.46
N PHE A 120 24.49 -30.76 5.86
CA PHE A 120 23.04 -30.74 5.94
C PHE A 120 22.55 -29.74 6.98
N LYS A 121 23.16 -29.73 8.17
CA LYS A 121 22.76 -28.88 9.29
C LYS A 121 22.75 -27.39 8.94
N VAL A 122 23.85 -26.89 8.36
CA VAL A 122 23.96 -25.47 7.97
C VAL A 122 22.95 -25.12 6.87
N TRP A 123 22.71 -26.05 5.94
CA TRP A 123 21.72 -25.84 4.89
C TRP A 123 20.30 -25.79 5.49
N PHE A 124 19.97 -26.73 6.37
CA PHE A 124 18.66 -26.82 7.03
C PHE A 124 18.36 -25.60 7.89
N GLU A 125 19.32 -25.16 8.74
CA GLU A 125 19.17 -23.96 9.55
C GLU A 125 18.93 -22.71 8.69
N LYS A 126 19.61 -22.62 7.55
CA LYS A 126 19.43 -21.52 6.60
C LYS A 126 18.06 -21.57 5.92
N GLU A 127 17.57 -22.75 5.56
CA GLU A 127 16.26 -22.92 4.96
C GLU A 127 15.16 -22.53 5.95
N GLN A 128 15.25 -23.03 7.19
CA GLN A 128 14.35 -22.69 8.28
C GLN A 128 14.34 -21.19 8.60
N LEU A 129 15.50 -20.53 8.56
CA LEU A 129 15.57 -19.09 8.78
C LEU A 129 14.89 -18.31 7.64
N LYS A 130 15.05 -18.72 6.39
CA LYS A 130 14.36 -18.08 5.27
C LYS A 130 12.85 -18.24 5.38
N GLU A 131 12.38 -19.44 5.72
CA GLU A 131 10.95 -19.70 5.92
C GLU A 131 10.38 -18.79 7.01
N LYS A 132 11.08 -18.66 8.15
CA LYS A 132 10.69 -17.74 9.22
C LYS A 132 10.67 -16.28 8.79
N ILE A 133 11.65 -15.84 7.98
CA ILE A 133 11.69 -14.47 7.45
C ILE A 133 10.52 -14.23 6.49
N GLN A 134 10.25 -15.18 5.58
CA GLN A 134 9.12 -15.08 4.66
C GLN A 134 7.78 -15.06 5.41
N GLN A 135 7.64 -15.92 6.42
CA GLN A 135 6.46 -15.95 7.26
C GLN A 135 6.26 -14.63 8.01
N ALA A 136 7.33 -14.06 8.57
CA ALA A 136 7.29 -12.75 9.22
C ALA A 136 6.96 -11.61 8.23
N GLU A 137 7.45 -11.69 7.00
CA GLU A 137 7.14 -10.72 5.94
C GLU A 137 5.65 -10.79 5.54
N ILE A 138 5.10 -11.99 5.42
CA ILE A 138 3.67 -12.22 5.18
C ILE A 138 2.85 -11.67 6.36
N GLU A 139 3.22 -11.99 7.61
CA GLU A 139 2.53 -11.50 8.81
C GLU A 139 2.56 -9.96 8.89
N MET A 140 3.70 -9.33 8.59
CA MET A 140 3.80 -7.88 8.52
C MET A 140 2.88 -7.28 7.44
N GLN A 141 2.85 -7.87 6.24
CA GLN A 141 1.96 -7.42 5.17
C GLN A 141 0.48 -7.54 5.59
N THR A 142 0.09 -8.64 6.25
CA THR A 142 -1.30 -8.80 6.71
C THR A 142 -1.71 -7.81 7.79
N PHE A 143 -0.77 -7.36 8.63
CA PHE A 143 -1.04 -6.40 9.69
C PHE A 143 -1.22 -4.98 9.15
N ASP A 144 -0.46 -4.60 8.13
CA ASP A 144 -0.61 -3.30 7.46
C ASP A 144 -1.98 -3.20 6.75
N ASP A 145 -2.42 -4.28 6.10
CA ASP A 145 -3.75 -4.36 5.47
C ASP A 145 -4.90 -4.20 6.48
N GLU A 146 -4.78 -4.80 7.68
CA GLU A 146 -5.80 -4.67 8.72
C GLU A 146 -5.88 -3.24 9.27
N LYS A 147 -4.73 -2.61 9.48
CA LYS A 147 -4.64 -1.24 9.99
C LYS A 147 -5.24 -0.22 9.02
N GLU A 148 -5.05 -0.42 7.72
CA GLU A 148 -5.66 0.42 6.68
C GLU A 148 -7.19 0.30 6.70
N LYS A 149 -7.71 -0.94 6.77
CA LYS A 149 -9.15 -1.19 6.90
C LYS A 149 -9.76 -0.56 8.16
N GLN A 150 -9.05 -0.59 9.29
CA GLN A 150 -9.51 0.06 10.52
C GLN A 150 -9.58 1.59 10.37
N LYS A 151 -8.63 2.20 9.67
CA LYS A 151 -8.62 3.63 9.41
C LYS A 151 -9.77 4.04 8.49
N GLU A 152 -10.01 3.31 7.41
CA GLU A 152 -11.16 3.53 6.53
C GLU A 152 -12.49 3.46 7.30
N TYR A 153 -12.63 2.47 8.19
CA TYR A 153 -13.83 2.34 9.01
C TYR A 153 -14.03 3.51 9.98
N GLN A 154 -12.95 4.04 10.55
CA GLN A 154 -13.00 5.25 11.38
C GLN A 154 -13.42 6.48 10.56
N GLU A 155 -12.83 6.67 9.37
CA GLU A 155 -13.18 7.77 8.47
C GLU A 155 -14.65 7.69 8.01
N GLN A 156 -15.16 6.48 7.72
CA GLN A 156 -16.58 6.26 7.41
C GLN A 156 -17.48 6.64 8.59
N LYS A 157 -17.12 6.23 9.82
CA LYS A 157 -17.87 6.61 11.03
C LYS A 157 -17.89 8.11 11.25
N GLU A 158 -16.75 8.78 11.06
CA GLU A 158 -16.66 10.23 11.17
C GLU A 158 -17.49 10.94 10.10
N LEU A 159 -17.48 10.43 8.87
CA LEU A 159 -18.28 10.97 7.78
C LEU A 159 -19.78 10.85 8.08
N ILE A 160 -20.24 9.69 8.54
CA ILE A 160 -21.63 9.46 8.94
C ILE A 160 -22.02 10.41 10.08
N LYS A 161 -21.15 10.56 11.09
CA LYS A 161 -21.38 11.47 12.22
C LYS A 161 -21.48 12.93 11.76
N LYS A 162 -20.60 13.35 10.84
CA LYS A 162 -20.60 14.69 10.25
C LYS A 162 -21.85 14.96 9.42
N GLN A 163 -22.30 14.00 8.61
CA GLN A 163 -23.54 14.12 7.85
C GLN A 163 -24.77 14.21 8.77
N LYS A 164 -24.81 13.40 9.83
CA LYS A 164 -25.89 13.45 10.83
C LYS A 164 -25.94 14.83 11.50
N LEU A 165 -24.78 15.34 11.92
CA LEU A 165 -24.65 16.67 12.51
C LEU A 165 -25.08 17.77 11.54
N GLN A 166 -24.67 17.69 10.28
CA GLN A 166 -25.06 18.66 9.25
C GLN A 166 -26.58 18.67 9.03
N ARG A 167 -27.21 17.49 8.99
CA ARG A 167 -28.67 17.37 8.88
C ARG A 167 -29.37 18.01 10.08
N GLU A 168 -28.84 17.80 11.28
CA GLU A 168 -29.38 18.40 12.51
C GLU A 168 -29.27 19.93 12.51
N TYR A 169 -28.12 20.48 12.05
CA TYR A 169 -27.96 21.92 11.85
C TYR A 169 -28.93 22.49 10.82
N GLN A 170 -29.15 21.80 9.70
CA GLN A 170 -30.14 22.21 8.69
C GLN A 170 -31.54 22.26 9.30
N HIS A 171 -31.91 21.23 10.06
CA HIS A 171 -33.21 21.15 10.72
C HIS A 171 -33.41 22.29 11.73
N LEU A 172 -32.38 22.61 12.52
CA LEU A 172 -32.41 23.74 13.46
C LEU A 172 -32.56 25.08 12.74
N HIS A 173 -31.86 25.27 11.61
CA HIS A 173 -31.95 26.47 10.80
C HIS A 173 -33.34 26.64 10.16
N GLU A 174 -33.92 25.55 9.66
CA GLU A 174 -35.29 25.52 9.14
C GLU A 174 -36.30 25.87 10.24
N PHE A 175 -36.16 25.32 11.45
CA PHE A 175 -37.02 25.67 12.59
C PHE A 175 -36.93 27.15 12.99
N GLN A 176 -35.74 27.76 12.90
CA GLN A 176 -35.59 29.19 13.15
C GLN A 176 -36.38 30.04 12.14
N ASN A 177 -36.38 29.64 10.87
CA ASN A 177 -37.18 30.30 9.83
C ASN A 177 -38.69 30.08 10.05
N ILE A 178 -39.09 28.86 10.43
CA ILE A 178 -40.49 28.54 10.76
C ILE A 178 -41.00 29.38 11.94
N ALA A 179 -40.19 29.56 12.99
CA ALA A 179 -40.56 30.39 14.13
C ALA A 179 -40.77 31.86 13.75
N GLN A 180 -39.92 32.41 12.87
CA GLN A 180 -40.09 33.77 12.35
C GLN A 180 -41.33 33.89 11.46
N ASP A 181 -41.60 32.90 10.61
CA ASP A 181 -42.77 32.91 9.74
C ASP A 181 -44.08 32.75 10.52
N MET A 182 -44.09 31.95 11.59
CA MET A 182 -45.24 31.84 12.50
C MET A 182 -45.54 33.17 13.20
N GLN A 183 -44.51 33.94 13.59
CA GLN A 183 -44.70 35.27 14.15
C GLN A 183 -45.31 36.24 13.13
N LYS A 184 -44.82 36.24 11.88
CA LYS A 184 -45.39 37.06 10.81
C LYS A 184 -46.84 36.68 10.51
N GLN A 185 -47.15 35.39 10.45
CA GLN A 185 -48.52 34.90 10.26
C GLN A 185 -49.44 35.39 11.38
N LYS A 186 -49.00 35.32 12.64
CA LYS A 186 -49.76 35.83 13.78
C LYS A 186 -50.01 37.35 13.67
N GLN A 187 -48.98 38.13 13.31
CA GLN A 187 -49.14 39.56 13.08
C GLN A 187 -50.17 39.87 11.98
N ILE A 188 -50.16 39.12 10.88
CA ILE A 188 -51.14 39.27 9.79
C ILE A 188 -52.55 38.88 10.27
N GLN A 189 -52.69 37.81 11.07
CA GLN A 189 -53.98 37.42 11.65
C GLN A 189 -54.55 38.49 12.59
N ASP A 190 -53.71 39.09 13.43
CA ASP A 190 -54.11 40.16 14.35
C ASP A 190 -54.57 41.40 13.57
N LEU A 191 -53.87 41.76 12.48
CA LEU A 191 -54.30 42.83 11.57
C LEU A 191 -55.65 42.53 10.91
N VAL A 192 -55.88 41.31 10.42
CA VAL A 192 -57.16 40.89 9.82
C VAL A 192 -58.30 41.04 10.84
N ARG A 193 -58.11 40.57 12.09
CA ARG A 193 -59.12 40.71 13.15
C ARG A 193 -59.43 42.17 13.44
N HIS A 194 -58.39 43.00 13.52
CA HIS A 194 -58.50 44.43 13.78
C HIS A 194 -59.30 45.14 12.67
N TYR A 195 -58.95 44.95 11.39
CA TYR A 195 -59.65 45.58 10.28
C TYR A 195 -61.09 45.08 10.09
N ASN A 196 -61.34 43.79 10.35
CA ASN A 196 -62.71 43.26 10.38
C ASN A 196 -63.53 43.89 11.52
N SER A 197 -62.95 44.10 12.71
CA SER A 197 -63.60 44.79 13.81
C SER A 197 -63.90 46.26 13.52
N MET A 198 -63.10 46.91 12.65
CA MET A 198 -63.30 48.29 12.20
C MET A 198 -64.30 48.41 11.04
N GLY A 199 -64.84 47.30 10.53
CA GLY A 199 -65.77 47.28 9.40
C GLY A 199 -65.13 47.50 8.02
N ASN A 200 -63.79 47.55 7.94
CA ASN A 200 -63.06 47.69 6.68
C ASN A 200 -62.68 46.30 6.13
N HIS A 201 -63.67 45.64 5.54
CA HIS A 201 -63.55 44.26 5.09
C HIS A 201 -62.63 44.08 3.87
N GLU A 202 -62.53 45.08 2.99
CA GLU A 202 -61.69 45.00 1.79
C GLU A 202 -60.20 44.91 2.12
N VAL A 203 -59.75 45.69 3.11
CA VAL A 203 -58.35 45.67 3.57
C VAL A 203 -58.06 44.36 4.31
N ALA A 204 -59.02 43.86 5.11
CA ALA A 204 -58.90 42.57 5.79
C ALA A 204 -58.75 41.41 4.80
N MET A 205 -59.51 41.40 3.70
CA MET A 205 -59.43 40.37 2.66
C MET A 205 -58.08 40.35 1.93
N ARG A 206 -57.41 41.50 1.77
CA ARG A 206 -56.04 41.56 1.20
C ARG A 206 -55.02 40.87 2.10
N TYR A 207 -55.06 41.15 3.41
CA TYR A 207 -54.19 40.48 4.38
C TYR A 207 -54.51 38.99 4.52
N TYR A 208 -55.78 38.62 4.40
CA TYR A 208 -56.19 37.21 4.40
C TYR A 208 -55.64 36.44 3.19
N LYS A 209 -55.65 37.05 1.99
CA LYS A 209 -55.05 36.47 0.78
C LYS A 209 -53.53 36.28 0.92
N GLN A 210 -52.86 37.13 1.70
CA GLN A 210 -51.43 37.02 1.99
C GLN A 210 -51.11 35.91 3.02
N LEU A 211 -52.06 35.54 3.87
CA LEU A 211 -51.90 34.49 4.89
C LEU A 211 -51.93 33.07 4.29
N ASN A 212 -52.65 32.86 3.18
CA ASN A 212 -52.83 31.56 2.51
C ASN A 212 -52.28 31.60 1.07
N PRO A 213 -51.00 31.24 0.83
CA PRO A 213 -50.47 31.25 -0.54
C PRO A 213 -50.98 30.10 -1.43
N ILE A 214 -51.74 29.12 -0.89
CA ILE A 214 -52.36 28.03 -1.67
C ILE A 214 -53.81 27.82 -1.22
N HIS A 215 -54.75 28.58 -1.77
CA HIS A 215 -56.14 28.12 -1.97
C HIS A 215 -56.86 29.00 -3.01
N THR A 216 -56.58 28.71 -4.27
CA THR A 216 -57.56 28.79 -5.36
C THR A 216 -57.37 27.54 -6.22
N ILE A 217 -57.81 26.39 -5.71
CA ILE A 217 -58.11 25.18 -6.50
C ILE A 217 -59.47 24.71 -5.97
N ASP A 218 -60.37 24.44 -6.89
CA ASP A 218 -61.75 24.03 -6.70
C ASP A 218 -61.95 23.06 -5.52
N ALA A 219 -62.95 23.34 -4.69
CA ALA A 219 -63.42 22.36 -3.72
C ALA A 219 -63.98 21.14 -4.50
N PRO A 220 -63.41 19.94 -4.38
CA PRO A 220 -64.05 18.75 -4.93
C PRO A 220 -65.32 18.47 -4.11
N PRO A 221 -66.45 18.06 -4.74
CA PRO A 221 -67.64 17.70 -4.01
C PRO A 221 -67.35 16.52 -3.09
N MET A 222 -67.91 16.54 -1.87
CA MET A 222 -67.79 15.48 -0.88
C MET A 222 -68.15 14.11 -1.50
N GLN A 223 -67.15 13.29 -1.80
CA GLN A 223 -67.35 11.87 -1.99
C GLN A 223 -67.42 11.23 -0.61
N GLN A 224 -68.62 10.84 -0.19
CA GLN A 224 -68.80 9.95 0.95
C GLN A 224 -68.07 8.65 0.64
N GLN A 225 -66.97 8.37 1.33
CA GLN A 225 -66.36 7.05 1.25
C GLN A 225 -67.20 6.08 2.10
N PRO A 226 -67.49 4.87 1.60
CA PRO A 226 -68.17 3.85 2.39
C PRO A 226 -67.31 3.48 3.61
N PRO A 227 -67.93 3.07 4.73
CA PRO A 227 -67.21 2.79 5.97
C PRO A 227 -66.15 1.70 5.75
N MET A 228 -64.92 1.99 6.20
CA MET A 228 -63.82 1.04 6.23
C MET A 228 -64.17 -0.11 7.18
N GLU A 229 -64.44 -1.29 6.63
CA GLU A 229 -64.55 -2.54 7.37
C GLU A 229 -63.12 -2.97 7.75
N TYR A 230 -62.82 -2.89 9.05
CA TYR A 230 -61.53 -3.35 9.58
C TYR A 230 -61.60 -4.87 9.77
N ASP A 231 -61.06 -5.61 8.80
CA ASP A 231 -60.73 -7.01 9.01
C ASP A 231 -59.49 -7.10 9.90
N TYR A 232 -59.73 -7.40 11.19
CA TYR A 232 -58.70 -7.79 12.13
C TYR A 232 -58.33 -9.25 11.90
N ASP A 233 -57.33 -9.50 11.04
CA ASP A 233 -56.66 -10.80 11.00
C ASP A 233 -55.75 -10.95 12.22
N TYR A 234 -56.36 -11.38 13.33
CA TYR A 234 -55.67 -12.14 14.37
C TYR A 234 -55.58 -13.57 13.88
N ASP A 235 -54.42 -13.98 13.35
CA ASP A 235 -53.86 -15.32 13.54
C ASP A 235 -52.52 -15.47 12.81
N ASN A 236 -51.44 -15.42 13.58
CA ASN A 236 -50.25 -16.22 13.36
C ASN A 236 -49.45 -16.24 14.68
N PHE A 237 -49.88 -17.15 15.56
CA PHE A 237 -49.04 -17.76 16.59
C PHE A 237 -48.31 -18.96 15.99
#